data_AF-A0A925S3A9-F1
#
_entry.id   AF-A0A925S3A9-F1
#
_cell.length_a   1.000
_cell.length_b   1.000
_cell.length_c   1.000
_cell.angle_alpha   90.00
_cell.angle_beta   90.00
_cell.angle_gamma   90.00
#
_symmetry.space_group_name_H-M   'P 1'
#
loop_
_entity.id
_entity.type
_entity.pdbx_description
1 polymer ?
#
loop_
_entity_poly.entity_id
_entity_poly.type
_entity_poly.pdbx_seq_one_letter_code
_entity_poly.pdbx_strand_id
1 'polypeptide(L)'
;MQQDSGAQHDLHNPHALTVRHLRQVLLWPLRLIPTGTSNTQRRAPWQLLRDMGDATPWREHFDEYNSGAGGFHERHYNEFVSFLPYVQRFLYGEGRSRQAEGDAASGSPMRIFRRRDIAAMRVVPRPGDQPITLQVVHVDLYFLYGVDIVLLNVEVAVDELTLQLAQELLYRLGRAYPAGWDANGHALHCLASVEWLDASGATLARSDVQDKDAFLAHVAEHRAPRISAHWEYLLAPLVNHHSGASGALRFRQIEYYRMPMMAYLAVDEPRQLTRSDYVRLGLVTGGGETAPGSEASLPYGEQHLADFEQQFCYDRFWVDSGAAPNTRYLCSGLSMIVVGDEQSTFYRCSDRGVLAQFRHQHFLLFLIAHFQKATLLMMSDQLAEALAVLDITRPESVKRFKREIRSSYVSFLAFTHRYWFHEVSEQAHVKALFHLCTRHLQTDSVYDEVKERIRDMNSYLDADSLRRQANTVVRLTVVTILGLIGTITTGFLGMNLIAAADAPLILRTLAFLAVLMLTLALTLYTIAKSKRLSDFLDIVSDERVSTWAKLKQFVAIWTSRG
;
A
#
# COMPACT_ATOMS: atom_id res chain seq x y z
N MET A 1 -41.62 5.61 59.53
CA MET A 1 -40.71 6.74 59.29
C MET A 1 -39.31 6.15 59.28
N GLN A 2 -38.93 5.62 58.12
CA GLN A 2 -37.79 4.72 57.94
C GLN A 2 -36.82 5.43 57.01
N GLN A 3 -35.58 5.58 57.49
CA GLN A 3 -34.49 6.31 56.83
C GLN A 3 -34.00 5.51 55.62
N ASP A 4 -33.96 6.18 54.47
CA ASP A 4 -33.35 5.70 53.23
C ASP A 4 -31.96 6.35 53.15
N SER A 5 -30.93 5.61 53.55
CA SER A 5 -29.53 6.00 53.37
C SER A 5 -29.03 5.44 52.06
N GLY A 6 -28.77 6.33 51.10
CA GLY A 6 -28.30 6.01 49.76
C GLY A 6 -27.02 5.18 49.79
N ALA A 7 -27.07 4.04 49.12
CA ALA A 7 -25.90 3.26 48.77
C ALA A 7 -25.07 4.05 47.74
N GLN A 8 -24.02 4.72 48.21
CA GLN A 8 -22.85 5.02 47.39
C GLN A 8 -22.32 3.68 46.86
N HIS A 9 -22.45 3.44 45.55
CA HIS A 9 -21.73 2.36 44.88
C HIS A 9 -20.25 2.70 44.93
N ASP A 10 -19.51 1.99 45.78
CA ASP A 10 -18.05 2.01 45.84
C ASP A 10 -17.47 1.61 44.48
N LEU A 11 -16.87 2.58 43.79
CA LEU A 11 -16.06 2.41 42.57
C LEU A 11 -14.63 1.93 42.86
N HIS A 12 -14.35 1.44 44.06
CA HIS A 12 -13.04 0.95 44.45
C HIS A 12 -13.08 -0.56 44.59
N ASN A 13 -12.79 -1.28 43.51
CA ASN A 13 -12.31 -2.65 43.61
C ASN A 13 -10.79 -2.56 43.85
N PRO A 14 -10.29 -2.77 45.08
CA PRO A 14 -8.87 -2.61 45.42
C PRO A 14 -7.93 -3.63 44.74
N HIS A 15 -8.46 -4.51 43.88
CA HIS A 15 -7.72 -5.49 43.09
C HIS A 15 -7.72 -5.20 41.58
N ALA A 16 -8.31 -4.10 41.11
CA ALA A 16 -8.29 -3.76 39.68
C ALA A 16 -6.95 -3.12 39.30
N LEU A 17 -6.14 -3.84 38.51
CA LEU A 17 -4.85 -3.38 38.00
C LEU A 17 -5.03 -2.07 37.22
N THR A 18 -4.30 -1.03 37.64
CA THR A 18 -4.42 0.33 37.09
C THR A 18 -3.37 0.57 36.02
N VAL A 19 -3.82 1.10 34.88
CA VAL A 19 -2.99 1.64 33.80
C VAL A 19 -2.83 3.13 34.08
N ARG A 20 -1.65 3.50 34.57
CA ARG A 20 -1.31 4.85 35.01
C ARG A 20 -1.20 5.81 33.85
N HIS A 21 -0.62 5.34 32.74
CA HIS A 21 -0.54 6.08 31.50
C HIS A 21 -0.79 5.17 30.31
N LEU A 22 -1.74 5.54 29.46
CA LEU A 22 -1.99 4.92 28.17
C LEU A 22 -1.68 5.92 27.05
N ARG A 23 -0.91 5.47 26.05
CA ARG A 23 -0.88 6.08 24.72
C ARG A 23 -1.33 5.08 23.69
N GLN A 24 -2.18 5.52 22.77
CA GLN A 24 -2.60 4.73 21.62
C GLN A 24 -2.31 5.51 20.35
N VAL A 25 -1.62 4.85 19.42
CA VAL A 25 -1.36 5.37 18.08
C VAL A 25 -2.21 4.55 17.11
N LEU A 26 -3.02 5.20 16.28
CA LEU A 26 -3.72 4.58 15.17
C LEU A 26 -3.02 4.99 13.88
N LEU A 27 -2.68 4.02 13.04
CA LEU A 27 -2.09 4.25 11.73
C LEU A 27 -3.01 3.66 10.67
N TRP A 28 -3.65 4.49 9.87
CA TRP A 28 -4.62 4.07 8.88
C TRP A 28 -4.12 4.30 7.45
N PRO A 29 -3.66 3.25 6.75
CA PRO A 29 -3.26 3.35 5.34
C PRO A 29 -4.49 3.44 4.43
N LEU A 30 -4.47 4.43 3.55
CA LEU A 30 -5.53 4.72 2.58
C LEU A 30 -4.93 4.88 1.18
N ARG A 31 -5.61 4.35 0.18
CA ARG A 31 -5.27 4.52 -1.24
C ARG A 31 -5.83 5.84 -1.71
N LEU A 32 -4.99 6.69 -2.29
CA LEU A 32 -5.42 7.86 -3.03
C LEU A 32 -5.90 7.43 -4.42
N ILE A 33 -7.01 8.01 -4.86
CA ILE A 33 -7.57 7.77 -6.19
C ILE A 33 -7.26 8.98 -7.07
N PRO A 34 -6.40 8.83 -8.09
CA PRO A 34 -6.07 9.92 -8.99
C PRO A 34 -7.30 10.40 -9.75
N THR A 35 -7.69 11.66 -9.54
CA THR A 35 -8.83 12.32 -10.22
C THR A 35 -8.41 13.12 -11.47
N GLY A 36 -7.09 13.34 -11.66
CA GLY A 36 -6.52 14.17 -12.73
C GLY A 36 -5.55 13.43 -13.69
N THR A 37 -5.39 14.01 -14.89
CA THR A 37 -4.54 13.49 -15.99
C THR A 37 -3.07 13.90 -15.91
N SER A 38 -2.68 14.84 -15.02
CA SER A 38 -1.29 15.31 -14.96
C SER A 38 -0.39 14.32 -14.19
N ASN A 39 0.76 13.99 -14.78
CA ASN A 39 1.73 13.06 -14.18
C ASN A 39 2.36 13.62 -12.89
N THR A 40 2.39 14.95 -12.74
CA THR A 40 2.92 15.65 -11.57
C THR A 40 2.04 15.44 -10.33
N GLN A 41 0.72 15.57 -10.47
CA GLN A 41 -0.22 15.34 -9.36
C GLN A 41 -0.22 13.89 -8.87
N ARG A 42 0.04 12.92 -9.75
CA ARG A 42 0.20 11.51 -9.34
C ARG A 42 1.48 11.27 -8.52
N ARG A 43 2.55 12.00 -8.82
CA ARG A 43 3.84 11.83 -8.12
C ARG A 43 3.89 12.55 -6.79
N ALA A 44 3.15 13.65 -6.65
CA ALA A 44 3.15 14.49 -5.47
C ALA A 44 1.72 14.96 -5.08
N PRO A 45 0.84 14.04 -4.67
CA PRO A 45 -0.57 14.36 -4.38
C PRO A 45 -0.75 15.40 -3.26
N TRP A 46 0.20 15.48 -2.32
CA TRP A 46 0.20 16.48 -1.24
C TRP A 46 0.33 17.92 -1.73
N GLN A 47 0.80 18.16 -2.97
CA GLN A 47 0.84 19.50 -3.54
C GLN A 47 -0.55 20.12 -3.57
N LEU A 48 -1.59 19.35 -3.87
CA LEU A 48 -2.98 19.83 -3.83
C LEU A 48 -3.36 20.32 -2.43
N LEU A 49 -2.96 19.59 -1.38
CA LEU A 49 -3.25 19.96 0.01
C LEU A 49 -2.46 21.21 0.44
N ARG A 50 -1.21 21.32 -0.01
CA ARG A 50 -0.36 22.49 0.25
C ARG A 50 -0.89 23.74 -0.45
N ASP A 51 -1.28 23.62 -1.72
CA ASP A 51 -1.73 24.73 -2.55
C ASP A 51 -3.10 25.27 -2.09
N MET A 52 -3.87 24.48 -1.33
CA MET A 52 -5.11 24.93 -0.66
C MET A 52 -4.85 25.94 0.48
N GLY A 53 -3.63 26.00 1.03
CA GLY A 53 -3.27 26.96 2.08
C GLY A 53 -4.24 26.97 3.26
N ASP A 54 -4.85 28.12 3.54
CA ASP A 54 -5.76 28.29 4.66
C ASP A 54 -7.16 27.69 4.48
N ALA A 55 -7.49 27.19 3.29
CA ALA A 55 -8.77 26.53 3.01
C ALA A 55 -8.86 25.08 3.58
N THR A 56 -7.77 24.57 4.13
CA THR A 56 -7.67 23.23 4.75
C THR A 56 -7.18 23.36 6.18
N PRO A 57 -7.51 22.46 7.12
CA PRO A 57 -6.93 22.45 8.47
C PRO A 57 -5.51 21.85 8.50
N TRP A 58 -5.09 21.20 7.41
CA TRP A 58 -3.80 20.54 7.32
C TRP A 58 -2.67 21.53 7.01
N ARG A 59 -1.58 21.47 7.78
CA ARG A 59 -0.38 22.28 7.56
C ARG A 59 0.82 21.37 7.37
N GLU A 60 1.62 21.63 6.33
CA GLU A 60 2.87 20.91 6.13
C GLU A 60 3.75 21.09 7.37
N HIS A 61 4.08 19.97 8.01
CA HIS A 61 4.95 19.94 9.18
C HIS A 61 6.33 19.56 8.71
N PHE A 62 7.23 20.54 8.65
CA PHE A 62 8.62 20.29 8.35
C PHE A 62 9.24 19.54 9.53
N ASP A 63 9.79 18.37 9.22
CA ASP A 63 10.58 17.57 10.15
C ASP A 63 11.67 18.43 10.78
N GLU A 64 11.85 18.35 12.10
CA GLU A 64 12.67 19.26 12.91
C GLU A 64 14.16 19.21 12.50
N TYR A 65 14.57 18.20 11.72
CA TYR A 65 15.87 18.12 11.04
C TYR A 65 16.10 19.24 10.00
N ASN A 66 15.03 19.84 9.46
CA ASN A 66 15.13 20.92 8.48
C ASN A 66 15.15 22.32 9.13
N SER A 67 14.79 22.44 10.41
CA SER A 67 14.62 23.71 11.13
C SER A 67 15.83 24.09 12.01
N GLY A 68 17.05 24.05 11.47
CA GLY A 68 18.26 24.54 12.17
C GLY A 68 18.63 23.80 13.46
N ALA A 69 19.81 24.07 14.03
CA ALA A 69 20.33 23.34 15.19
C ALA A 69 19.55 23.59 16.50
N GLY A 70 18.74 24.66 16.58
CA GLY A 70 18.05 25.09 17.80
C GLY A 70 16.83 24.24 18.21
N GLY A 71 16.29 23.42 17.32
CA GLY A 71 15.19 22.47 17.60
C GLY A 71 15.64 21.01 17.65
N PHE A 72 16.94 20.74 17.55
CA PHE A 72 17.48 19.39 17.49
C PHE A 72 17.72 18.83 18.90
N HIS A 73 16.89 17.88 19.32
CA HIS A 73 16.99 17.24 20.63
C HIS A 73 17.71 15.88 20.55
N GLU A 74 18.29 15.42 21.66
CA GLU A 74 18.99 14.11 21.77
C GLU A 74 18.15 12.93 21.28
N ARG A 75 16.82 12.99 21.50
CA ARG A 75 15.86 11.99 21.00
C ARG A 75 15.87 11.85 19.47
N HIS A 76 16.04 12.95 18.73
CA HIS A 76 16.13 12.92 17.26
C HIS A 76 17.44 12.28 16.85
N TYR A 77 18.55 12.65 17.48
CA TYR A 77 19.82 11.98 17.21
C TYR A 77 19.72 10.46 17.40
N ASN A 78 19.16 10.01 18.52
CA ASN A 78 18.95 8.59 18.81
C ASN A 78 18.05 7.91 17.78
N GLU A 79 16.99 8.57 17.31
CA GLU A 79 16.14 8.07 16.23
C GLU A 79 16.92 7.94 14.91
N PHE A 80 17.68 8.96 14.52
CA PHE A 80 18.46 8.95 13.28
C PHE A 80 19.47 7.80 13.24
N VAL A 81 20.27 7.65 14.30
CA VAL A 81 21.35 6.64 14.36
C VAL A 81 20.83 5.22 14.54
N SER A 82 19.54 5.04 14.84
CA SER A 82 18.91 3.73 14.88
C SER A 82 18.68 3.13 13.51
N PHE A 83 18.57 3.93 12.45
CA PHE A 83 18.24 3.44 11.12
C PHE A 83 19.47 3.29 10.23
N LEU A 84 19.43 2.33 9.31
CA LEU A 84 20.44 2.14 8.28
C LEU A 84 20.46 3.34 7.30
N PRO A 85 21.60 3.65 6.66
CA PRO A 85 21.72 4.86 5.83
C PRO A 85 20.70 4.98 4.69
N TYR A 86 20.27 3.86 4.09
CA TYR A 86 19.25 3.89 3.05
C TYR A 86 17.85 4.20 3.61
N VAL A 87 17.54 3.75 4.83
CA VAL A 87 16.29 4.10 5.53
C VAL A 87 16.33 5.54 6.02
N GLN A 88 17.48 6.05 6.48
CA GLN A 88 17.65 7.46 6.82
C GLN A 88 17.34 8.37 5.62
N ARG A 89 17.85 8.05 4.42
CA ARG A 89 17.53 8.81 3.20
C ARG A 89 16.04 8.77 2.85
N PHE A 90 15.38 7.66 3.15
CA PHE A 90 13.94 7.52 2.99
C PHE A 90 13.16 8.39 3.99
N LEU A 91 13.51 8.38 5.27
CA LEU A 91 12.79 9.11 6.30
C LEU A 91 13.07 10.62 6.21
N TYR A 92 14.34 11.00 6.14
CA TYR A 92 14.80 12.37 6.37
C TYR A 92 15.26 13.08 5.08
N GLY A 93 15.43 12.34 3.97
CA GLY A 93 15.94 12.89 2.71
C GLY A 93 17.46 13.04 2.67
N GLU A 94 17.95 13.86 1.73
CA GLU A 94 19.37 14.22 1.62
C GLU A 94 19.63 15.59 2.28
N GLY A 95 20.81 15.74 2.91
CA GLY A 95 21.17 16.94 3.65
C GLY A 95 21.26 18.22 2.79
N ARG A 96 21.15 19.38 3.47
CA ARG A 96 21.00 20.73 2.89
C ARG A 96 22.06 21.14 1.85
N SER A 97 23.23 20.51 1.79
CA SER A 97 24.27 20.85 0.80
C SER A 97 23.91 20.49 -0.65
N ARG A 98 22.84 19.71 -0.88
CA ARG A 98 22.31 19.37 -2.22
C ARG A 98 21.03 20.10 -2.60
N GLN A 99 20.45 20.93 -1.74
CA GLN A 99 19.17 21.66 -1.98
C GLN A 99 19.31 22.94 -2.81
N ALA A 100 20.49 23.24 -3.39
CA ALA A 100 20.75 24.49 -4.08
C ALA A 100 20.18 24.59 -5.52
N GLU A 101 19.51 23.56 -6.04
CA GLU A 101 18.92 23.59 -7.39
C GLU A 101 17.45 23.17 -7.36
N GLY A 102 16.56 24.17 -7.23
CA GLY A 102 15.29 24.38 -7.94
C GLY A 102 14.30 23.25 -8.28
N ASP A 103 14.51 22.01 -7.87
CA ASP A 103 13.64 20.89 -8.24
C ASP A 103 12.72 20.53 -7.07
N ALA A 104 11.41 20.59 -7.29
CA ALA A 104 10.40 20.19 -6.31
C ALA A 104 10.53 18.70 -5.87
N ALA A 105 11.43 17.95 -6.51
CA ALA A 105 11.85 16.60 -6.20
C ALA A 105 13.03 16.48 -5.21
N SER A 106 13.70 17.57 -4.78
CA SER A 106 14.97 17.52 -4.02
C SER A 106 14.85 17.52 -2.48
N GLY A 107 13.76 16.97 -1.92
CA GLY A 107 13.56 16.83 -0.45
C GLY A 107 13.33 15.38 -0.01
N SER A 108 13.06 15.15 1.29
CA SER A 108 12.66 13.82 1.80
C SER A 108 11.56 13.22 0.91
N PRO A 109 11.56 11.91 0.59
CA PRO A 109 10.45 11.32 -0.15
C PRO A 109 9.17 11.27 0.71
N MET A 110 9.27 11.44 2.03
CA MET A 110 8.15 11.51 2.95
C MET A 110 7.75 12.97 3.24
N ARG A 111 6.45 13.23 3.30
CA ARG A 111 5.87 14.54 3.66
C ARG A 111 4.81 14.36 4.72
N ILE A 112 4.87 15.20 5.75
CA ILE A 112 3.98 15.13 6.91
C ILE A 112 3.10 16.39 6.90
N PHE A 113 1.80 16.20 7.06
CA PHE A 113 0.85 17.29 7.27
C PHE A 113 0.20 17.11 8.63
N ARG A 114 0.32 18.11 9.49
CA ARG A 114 -0.26 18.09 10.84
C ARG A 114 -1.53 18.90 10.89
N ARG A 115 -2.52 18.36 11.58
CA ARG A 115 -3.75 19.04 11.94
C ARG A 115 -3.68 19.49 13.40
N ARG A 116 -4.09 20.73 13.69
CA ARG A 116 -3.90 21.39 15.01
C ARG A 116 -5.18 21.94 15.65
N ASP A 117 -6.29 21.90 14.94
CA ASP A 117 -7.60 22.36 15.41
C ASP A 117 -8.29 21.39 16.40
N ILE A 118 -7.75 20.18 16.55
CA ILE A 118 -8.32 19.12 17.41
C ILE A 118 -7.43 18.95 18.64
N ALA A 119 -8.03 19.07 19.83
CA ALA A 119 -7.32 18.98 21.11
C ALA A 119 -7.64 17.69 21.88
N ALA A 120 -8.87 17.17 21.78
CA ALA A 120 -9.29 16.01 22.54
C ALA A 120 -10.33 15.16 21.80
N MET A 121 -10.52 13.93 22.29
CA MET A 121 -11.51 12.99 21.81
C MET A 121 -12.34 12.51 23.01
N ARG A 122 -13.65 12.79 23.00
CA ARG A 122 -14.56 12.27 24.02
C ARG A 122 -15.23 11.00 23.53
N VAL A 123 -15.14 9.95 24.32
CA VAL A 123 -15.60 8.60 23.95
C VAL A 123 -16.47 8.00 25.04
N VAL A 124 -17.41 7.15 24.63
CA VAL A 124 -18.19 6.30 25.53
C VAL A 124 -17.99 4.86 25.05
N PRO A 125 -17.32 3.98 25.83
CA PRO A 125 -17.00 2.62 25.39
C PRO A 125 -18.23 1.77 25.10
N ARG A 126 -19.14 1.66 26.07
CA ARG A 126 -20.41 0.92 25.96
C ARG A 126 -21.59 1.81 26.34
N PRO A 127 -22.80 1.52 25.82
CA PRO A 127 -23.99 2.27 26.21
C PRO A 127 -24.16 2.28 27.74
N GLY A 128 -24.29 3.48 28.33
CA GLY A 128 -24.44 3.66 29.78
C GLY A 128 -23.13 3.92 30.54
N ASP A 129 -21.97 3.73 29.93
CA ASP A 129 -20.67 4.06 30.55
C ASP A 129 -20.49 5.58 30.70
N GLN A 130 -19.64 5.97 31.66
CA GLN A 130 -19.23 7.37 31.80
C GLN A 130 -18.34 7.80 30.61
N PRO A 131 -18.50 9.03 30.10
CA PRO A 131 -17.62 9.54 29.05
C PRO A 131 -16.17 9.68 29.52
N ILE A 132 -15.24 9.28 28.66
CA ILE A 132 -13.80 9.41 28.87
C ILE A 132 -13.26 10.40 27.85
N THR A 133 -12.38 11.30 28.30
CA THR A 133 -11.73 12.27 27.41
C THR A 133 -10.27 11.88 27.21
N LEU A 134 -9.91 11.58 25.96
CA LEU A 134 -8.56 11.27 25.53
C LEU A 134 -7.92 12.56 24.99
N GLN A 135 -6.72 12.89 25.44
CA GLN A 135 -5.94 14.00 24.92
C GLN A 135 -5.39 13.64 23.54
N VAL A 136 -5.56 14.50 22.54
CA VAL A 136 -4.94 14.31 21.22
C VAL A 136 -3.51 14.85 21.28
N VAL A 137 -2.53 13.97 21.10
CA VAL A 137 -1.11 14.35 21.08
C VAL A 137 -0.75 14.95 19.72
N HIS A 138 -1.16 14.28 18.63
CA HIS A 138 -1.11 14.82 17.28
C HIS A 138 -2.02 14.04 16.32
N VAL A 139 -2.34 14.69 15.20
CA VAL A 139 -2.99 14.09 14.04
C VAL A 139 -2.18 14.46 12.81
N ASP A 140 -1.64 13.46 12.12
CA ASP A 140 -0.75 13.64 10.98
C ASP A 140 -1.18 12.83 9.75
N LEU A 141 -0.96 13.37 8.56
CA LEU A 141 -0.99 12.63 7.30
C LEU A 141 0.43 12.44 6.77
N TYR A 142 0.78 11.21 6.46
CA TYR A 142 2.03 10.86 5.81
C TYR A 142 1.78 10.58 4.33
N PHE A 143 2.43 11.36 3.48
CA PHE A 143 2.46 11.17 2.03
C PHE A 143 3.86 10.73 1.60
N LEU A 144 3.91 9.90 0.55
CA LEU A 144 5.16 9.41 -0.01
C LEU A 144 5.25 9.69 -1.51
N TYR A 145 6.43 10.12 -1.94
CA TYR A 145 6.68 10.49 -3.33
C TYR A 145 6.50 9.31 -4.27
N GLY A 146 5.66 9.49 -5.30
CA GLY A 146 5.42 8.50 -6.34
C GLY A 146 4.58 7.29 -5.89
N VAL A 147 3.92 7.36 -4.74
CA VAL A 147 3.01 6.32 -4.27
C VAL A 147 1.65 6.94 -3.94
N ASP A 148 0.58 6.36 -4.48
CA ASP A 148 -0.80 6.80 -4.26
C ASP A 148 -1.34 6.33 -2.90
N ILE A 149 -0.58 6.53 -1.82
CA ILE A 149 -0.96 6.19 -0.45
C ILE A 149 -0.83 7.42 0.45
N VAL A 150 -1.78 7.53 1.36
CA VAL A 150 -1.70 8.40 2.52
C VAL A 150 -1.91 7.56 3.79
N LEU A 151 -1.11 7.79 4.82
CA LEU A 151 -1.33 7.19 6.13
C LEU A 151 -1.81 8.26 7.10
N LEU A 152 -3.00 8.07 7.68
CA LEU A 152 -3.51 8.88 8.78
C LEU A 152 -2.97 8.34 10.10
N ASN A 153 -2.25 9.17 10.84
CA ASN A 153 -1.66 8.85 12.13
C ASN A 153 -2.35 9.67 13.22
N VAL A 154 -2.92 9.01 14.22
CA VAL A 154 -3.59 9.65 15.35
C VAL A 154 -2.99 9.12 16.64
N GLU A 155 -2.32 9.97 17.41
CA GLU A 155 -1.85 9.63 18.76
C GLU A 155 -2.78 10.27 19.80
N VAL A 156 -3.34 9.43 20.67
CA VAL A 156 -4.11 9.86 21.84
C VAL A 156 -3.48 9.36 23.14
N ALA A 157 -3.68 10.10 24.22
CA ALA A 157 -3.17 9.77 25.54
C ALA A 157 -4.24 9.97 26.62
N VAL A 158 -4.17 9.17 27.68
CA VAL A 158 -5.05 9.27 28.85
C VAL A 158 -4.36 8.63 30.05
N ASP A 159 -4.62 9.20 31.22
CA ASP A 159 -4.09 8.73 32.49
C ASP A 159 -5.17 7.99 33.29
N GLU A 160 -4.75 7.14 34.21
CA GLU A 160 -5.61 6.55 35.25
C GLU A 160 -6.82 5.78 34.71
N LEU A 161 -6.56 4.68 33.99
CA LEU A 161 -7.59 3.74 33.53
C LEU A 161 -7.52 2.41 34.27
N THR A 162 -8.65 1.73 34.41
CA THR A 162 -8.61 0.28 34.72
C THR A 162 -8.09 -0.48 33.51
N LEU A 163 -7.41 -1.62 33.73
CA LEU A 163 -6.94 -2.47 32.64
C LEU A 163 -8.05 -2.88 31.68
N GLN A 164 -9.23 -3.22 32.20
CA GLN A 164 -10.40 -3.60 31.39
C GLN A 164 -10.80 -2.45 30.45
N LEU A 165 -10.83 -1.22 30.96
CA LEU A 165 -11.20 -0.06 30.18
C LEU A 165 -10.14 0.26 29.11
N ALA A 166 -8.85 0.14 29.45
CA ALA A 166 -7.78 0.26 28.47
C ALA A 166 -7.93 -0.79 27.36
N GLN A 167 -8.18 -2.06 27.68
CA GLN A 167 -8.41 -3.12 26.69
C GLN A 167 -9.63 -2.81 25.79
N GLU A 168 -10.74 -2.32 26.35
CA GLU A 168 -11.92 -1.91 25.57
C GLU A 168 -11.62 -0.76 24.61
N LEU A 169 -10.88 0.27 25.05
CA LEU A 169 -10.46 1.37 24.18
C LEU A 169 -9.57 0.88 23.05
N LEU A 170 -8.53 0.09 23.35
CA LEU A 170 -7.65 -0.49 22.34
C LEU A 170 -8.43 -1.33 21.31
N TYR A 171 -9.44 -2.07 21.76
CA TYR A 171 -10.26 -2.92 20.91
C TYR A 171 -11.19 -2.16 19.95
N ARG A 172 -11.78 -1.05 20.40
CA ARG A 172 -12.90 -0.36 19.74
C ARG A 172 -12.54 0.94 19.03
N LEU A 173 -11.49 1.65 19.47
CA LEU A 173 -11.21 3.00 19.00
C LEU A 173 -10.92 3.06 17.50
N GLY A 174 -10.02 2.21 17.01
CA GLY A 174 -9.51 2.23 15.64
C GLY A 174 -10.43 1.55 14.62
N ARG A 175 -11.76 1.72 14.69
CA ARG A 175 -12.70 1.14 13.69
C ARG A 175 -13.21 2.23 12.75
N ALA A 176 -12.95 2.06 11.46
CA ALA A 176 -13.39 3.00 10.43
C ALA A 176 -14.93 3.03 10.26
N TYR A 177 -15.58 1.88 10.48
CA TYR A 177 -17.03 1.66 10.38
C TYR A 177 -17.42 0.40 11.16
N PRO A 178 -18.73 0.20 11.47
CA PRO A 178 -19.18 -0.97 12.21
C PRO A 178 -19.03 -2.26 11.40
N ALA A 179 -18.68 -3.35 12.10
CA ALA A 179 -18.62 -4.69 11.50
C ALA A 179 -20.01 -5.30 11.25
N GLY A 180 -21.03 -4.74 11.91
CA GLY A 180 -22.40 -5.20 11.93
C GLY A 180 -23.15 -4.53 13.08
N TRP A 181 -24.37 -4.98 13.34
CA TRP A 181 -25.19 -4.50 14.43
C TRP A 181 -25.78 -5.68 15.20
N ASP A 182 -25.95 -5.51 16.52
CA ASP A 182 -26.60 -6.50 17.36
C ASP A 182 -28.12 -6.53 17.17
N ALA A 183 -28.82 -7.39 17.92
CA ALA A 183 -30.27 -7.50 17.88
C ALA A 183 -31.01 -6.22 18.31
N ASN A 184 -30.35 -5.35 19.09
CA ASN A 184 -30.87 -4.06 19.52
C ASN A 184 -30.53 -2.93 18.54
N GLY A 185 -29.81 -3.22 17.46
CA GLY A 185 -29.38 -2.25 16.47
C GLY A 185 -28.12 -1.47 16.86
N HIS A 186 -27.39 -1.86 17.90
CA HIS A 186 -26.14 -1.20 18.27
C HIS A 186 -24.97 -1.68 17.41
N ALA A 187 -24.12 -0.74 17.01
CA ALA A 187 -22.90 -1.02 16.27
C ALA A 187 -21.96 -1.99 17.01
N LEU A 188 -21.67 -3.14 16.39
CA LEU A 188 -20.74 -4.13 16.93
C LEU A 188 -19.30 -3.62 16.87
N HIS A 189 -18.55 -3.91 17.94
CA HIS A 189 -17.12 -3.61 18.09
C HIS A 189 -16.70 -2.14 17.99
N CYS A 190 -17.66 -1.22 17.89
CA CYS A 190 -17.42 0.21 17.93
C CYS A 190 -17.63 0.75 19.34
N LEU A 191 -17.12 1.96 19.59
CA LEU A 191 -17.50 2.76 20.74
C LEU A 191 -18.96 3.19 20.59
N ALA A 192 -19.68 3.30 21.71
CA ALA A 192 -21.08 3.72 21.71
C ALA A 192 -21.23 5.15 21.16
N SER A 193 -20.33 6.06 21.55
CA SER A 193 -20.24 7.41 20.98
C SER A 193 -18.80 7.89 20.91
N VAL A 194 -18.52 8.76 19.94
CA VAL A 194 -17.22 9.39 19.72
C VAL A 194 -17.44 10.83 19.28
N GLU A 195 -16.67 11.76 19.85
CA GLU A 195 -16.68 13.17 19.51
C GLU A 195 -15.26 13.73 19.45
N TRP A 196 -14.95 14.46 18.37
CA TRP A 196 -13.74 15.28 18.30
C TRP A 196 -14.01 16.64 18.91
N LEU A 197 -13.08 17.12 19.75
CA LEU A 197 -13.21 18.39 20.47
C LEU A 197 -12.09 19.35 20.09
N ASP A 198 -12.41 20.64 20.01
CA ASP A 198 -11.42 21.71 19.90
C ASP A 198 -10.79 22.06 21.25
N ALA A 199 -9.87 23.04 21.27
CA ALA A 199 -9.20 23.50 22.48
C ALA A 199 -10.13 24.14 23.52
N SER A 200 -11.34 24.57 23.12
CA SER A 200 -12.37 25.11 24.02
C SER A 200 -13.29 24.02 24.58
N GLY A 201 -13.16 22.78 24.10
CA GLY A 201 -14.05 21.67 24.44
C GLY A 201 -15.33 21.62 23.60
N ALA A 202 -15.43 22.42 22.53
CA ALA A 202 -16.57 22.39 21.63
C ALA A 202 -16.49 21.18 20.69
N THR A 203 -17.63 20.54 20.44
CA THR A 203 -17.70 19.38 19.55
C THR A 203 -17.55 19.82 18.09
N LEU A 204 -16.50 19.33 17.44
CA LEU A 204 -16.18 19.54 16.03
C LEU A 204 -16.91 18.55 15.11
N ALA A 205 -16.95 17.27 15.52
CA ALA A 205 -17.64 16.22 14.80
C ALA A 205 -18.03 15.07 15.74
N ARG A 206 -19.09 14.35 15.38
CA ARG A 206 -19.61 13.19 16.12
C ARG A 206 -19.66 11.97 15.20
N SER A 207 -19.43 10.80 15.76
CA SER A 207 -19.61 9.53 15.07
C SER A 207 -21.08 9.19 14.85
N ASP A 208 -21.35 8.56 13.72
CA ASP A 208 -22.67 8.17 13.25
C ASP A 208 -22.81 6.65 13.09
N VAL A 209 -21.91 5.85 13.67
CA VAL A 209 -21.90 4.38 13.55
C VAL A 209 -23.21 3.69 13.95
N GLN A 210 -24.06 4.37 14.71
CA GLN A 210 -25.39 3.88 15.10
C GLN A 210 -26.46 4.06 14.00
N ASP A 211 -26.20 4.85 12.96
CA ASP A 211 -27.10 5.06 11.82
C ASP A 211 -27.00 3.89 10.82
N LYS A 212 -27.52 2.73 11.23
CA LYS A 212 -27.49 1.49 10.45
C LYS A 212 -27.95 1.67 9.00
N ASP A 213 -29.04 2.39 8.78
CA ASP A 213 -29.67 2.51 7.47
C ASP A 213 -28.78 3.27 6.48
N ALA A 214 -28.07 4.32 6.93
CA ALA A 214 -27.11 5.04 6.09
C ALA A 214 -25.94 4.15 5.61
N PHE A 215 -25.40 3.27 6.48
CA PHE A 215 -24.35 2.33 6.08
C PHE A 215 -24.87 1.27 5.10
N LEU A 216 -26.06 0.72 5.34
CA LEU A 216 -26.66 -0.29 4.45
C LEU A 216 -26.98 0.29 3.07
N ALA A 217 -27.55 1.50 3.00
CA ALA A 217 -27.84 2.19 1.75
C ALA A 217 -26.58 2.42 0.92
N HIS A 218 -25.49 2.88 1.56
CA HIS A 218 -24.23 3.13 0.87
C HIS A 218 -23.62 1.87 0.28
N VAL A 219 -23.63 0.75 1.02
CA VAL A 219 -23.12 -0.55 0.54
C VAL A 219 -24.00 -1.10 -0.59
N ALA A 220 -25.32 -0.91 -0.51
CA ALA A 220 -26.25 -1.34 -1.55
C ALA A 220 -26.00 -0.63 -2.89
N GLU A 221 -25.72 0.68 -2.83
CA GLU A 221 -25.46 1.52 -4.01
C GLU A 221 -24.05 1.31 -4.58
N HIS A 222 -23.02 1.35 -3.74
CA HIS A 222 -21.62 1.48 -4.19
C HIS A 222 -20.82 0.17 -4.12
N ARG A 223 -21.35 -0.88 -3.48
CA ARG A 223 -20.61 -2.12 -3.17
C ARG A 223 -19.29 -1.87 -2.41
N ALA A 224 -19.28 -0.81 -1.60
CA ALA A 224 -18.16 -0.42 -0.77
C ALA A 224 -18.65 0.01 0.63
N PRO A 225 -17.86 -0.18 1.69
CA PRO A 225 -18.22 0.27 3.02
C PRO A 225 -18.20 1.79 3.12
N ARG A 226 -19.18 2.35 3.84
CA ARG A 226 -19.19 3.75 4.22
C ARG A 226 -18.23 3.97 5.39
N ILE A 227 -17.47 5.06 5.35
CA ILE A 227 -16.64 5.49 6.49
C ILE A 227 -17.50 6.32 7.44
N SER A 228 -17.33 6.12 8.75
CA SER A 228 -18.08 6.89 9.74
C SER A 228 -17.67 8.37 9.78
N ALA A 229 -18.64 9.24 10.08
CA ALA A 229 -18.53 10.68 9.89
C ALA A 229 -17.37 11.33 10.66
N HIS A 230 -17.06 10.86 11.86
CA HIS A 230 -15.94 11.39 12.65
C HIS A 230 -14.57 11.14 12.02
N TRP A 231 -14.40 10.03 11.28
CA TRP A 231 -13.18 9.76 10.52
C TRP A 231 -13.15 10.53 9.20
N GLU A 232 -14.30 10.67 8.52
CA GLU A 232 -14.40 11.52 7.32
C GLU A 232 -14.10 12.99 7.65
N TYR A 233 -14.59 13.49 8.79
CA TYR A 233 -14.24 14.81 9.31
C TYR A 233 -12.74 14.98 9.49
N LEU A 234 -12.07 13.95 10.05
CA LEU A 234 -10.64 14.00 10.29
C LEU A 234 -9.86 14.12 8.98
N LEU A 235 -10.25 13.34 7.96
CA LEU A 235 -9.59 13.29 6.65
C LEU A 235 -9.88 14.49 5.75
N ALA A 236 -10.95 15.25 5.98
CA ALA A 236 -11.30 16.43 5.19
C ALA A 236 -10.07 17.36 5.00
N PRO A 237 -9.78 17.84 3.77
CA PRO A 237 -10.64 17.84 2.59
C PRO A 237 -10.48 16.60 1.68
N LEU A 238 -9.77 15.56 2.11
CA LEU A 238 -9.76 14.29 1.37
C LEU A 238 -11.15 13.67 1.49
N VAL A 239 -11.76 13.29 0.37
CA VAL A 239 -13.13 12.75 0.34
C VAL A 239 -13.14 11.28 -0.04
N ASN A 240 -14.07 10.52 0.54
CA ASN A 240 -14.26 9.12 0.17
C ASN A 240 -14.62 9.04 -1.32
N HIS A 241 -13.99 8.13 -2.06
CA HIS A 241 -14.19 7.99 -3.51
C HIS A 241 -15.65 7.75 -3.91
N HIS A 242 -16.41 7.04 -3.08
CA HIS A 242 -17.83 6.74 -3.31
C HIS A 242 -18.78 7.77 -2.69
N SER A 243 -18.26 8.82 -2.05
CA SER A 243 -19.12 9.90 -1.57
C SER A 243 -19.54 10.83 -2.71
N GLY A 244 -20.75 11.41 -2.59
CA GLY A 244 -21.21 12.48 -3.49
C GLY A 244 -20.49 13.81 -3.30
N ALA A 245 -19.55 13.91 -2.35
CA ALA A 245 -18.82 15.13 -2.06
C ALA A 245 -17.83 15.48 -3.18
N SER A 246 -17.72 16.78 -3.45
CA SER A 246 -16.67 17.32 -4.30
C SER A 246 -15.36 17.41 -3.51
N GLY A 247 -14.26 16.96 -4.10
CA GLY A 247 -12.94 17.00 -3.48
C GLY A 247 -11.84 16.67 -4.47
N ALA A 248 -10.76 17.44 -4.45
CA ALA A 248 -9.63 17.25 -5.37
C ALA A 248 -8.88 15.94 -5.08
N LEU A 249 -8.74 15.58 -3.81
CA LEU A 249 -8.14 14.33 -3.37
C LEU A 249 -9.23 13.36 -2.92
N ARG A 250 -9.26 12.18 -3.56
CA ARG A 250 -10.16 11.08 -3.20
C ARG A 250 -9.40 9.95 -2.57
N PHE A 251 -10.01 9.26 -1.62
CA PHE A 251 -9.41 8.08 -0.98
C PHE A 251 -10.33 6.86 -0.99
N ARG A 252 -9.72 5.68 -0.93
CA ARG A 252 -10.35 4.38 -0.69
C ARG A 252 -9.58 3.63 0.38
N GLN A 253 -10.29 2.80 1.12
CA GLN A 253 -9.67 1.84 2.04
C GLN A 253 -8.94 0.75 1.26
N ILE A 254 -7.81 0.29 1.80
CA ILE A 254 -6.99 -0.79 1.22
C ILE A 254 -7.26 -2.12 1.91
N GLU A 255 -7.11 -2.14 3.24
CA GLU A 255 -7.11 -3.38 4.02
C GLU A 255 -8.48 -3.66 4.64
N TYR A 256 -8.56 -3.50 5.96
CA TYR A 256 -9.66 -3.92 6.80
C TYR A 256 -10.12 -2.76 7.68
N TYR A 257 -11.29 -2.87 8.31
CA TYR A 257 -11.91 -1.75 9.03
C TYR A 257 -11.23 -1.42 10.36
N ARG A 258 -10.40 -2.33 10.90
CA ARG A 258 -9.54 -2.03 12.06
C ARG A 258 -8.24 -1.44 11.57
N MET A 259 -7.96 -0.24 12.04
CA MET A 259 -6.72 0.46 11.81
C MET A 259 -5.59 -0.27 12.56
N PRO A 260 -4.44 -0.50 11.92
CA PRO A 260 -3.20 -0.80 12.62
C PRO A 260 -2.96 0.13 13.81
N MET A 261 -2.44 -0.41 14.91
CA MET A 261 -2.26 0.41 16.10
C MET A 261 -1.01 0.08 16.90
N MET A 262 -0.49 1.07 17.62
CA MET A 262 0.47 0.86 18.68
C MET A 262 -0.12 1.28 20.02
N ALA A 263 0.34 0.67 21.10
CA ALA A 263 0.02 1.17 22.44
C ALA A 263 1.21 1.09 23.40
N TYR A 264 1.28 2.07 24.28
CA TYR A 264 2.19 2.12 25.42
C TYR A 264 1.34 2.12 26.68
N LEU A 265 1.57 1.15 27.57
CA LEU A 265 0.86 1.01 28.84
C LEU A 265 1.88 1.01 29.97
N ALA A 266 1.89 2.07 30.76
CA ALA A 266 2.54 2.07 32.06
C ALA A 266 1.57 1.59 33.13
N VAL A 267 1.91 0.49 33.80
CA VAL A 267 1.05 -0.18 34.79
C VAL A 267 1.78 -0.28 36.12
N ASP A 268 1.02 -0.36 37.22
CA ASP A 268 1.57 -0.38 38.58
C ASP A 268 2.51 -1.56 38.84
N GLU A 269 2.12 -2.77 38.42
CA GLU A 269 2.95 -3.96 38.54
C GLU A 269 2.69 -4.91 37.35
N PRO A 270 3.54 -4.88 36.31
CA PRO A 270 3.32 -5.68 35.10
C PRO A 270 3.21 -7.19 35.37
N ARG A 271 3.86 -7.70 36.43
CA ARG A 271 3.83 -9.11 36.80
C ARG A 271 2.49 -9.62 37.29
N GLN A 272 1.59 -8.72 37.71
CA GLN A 272 0.24 -9.10 38.09
C GLN A 272 -0.67 -9.37 36.87
N LEU A 273 -0.25 -8.97 35.66
CA LEU A 273 -1.00 -9.26 34.44
C LEU A 273 -1.02 -10.76 34.16
N THR A 274 -2.22 -11.30 33.97
CA THR A 274 -2.38 -12.71 33.65
C THR A 274 -2.02 -12.98 32.20
N ARG A 275 -1.86 -14.26 31.86
CA ARG A 275 -1.75 -14.70 30.47
C ARG A 275 -2.93 -14.22 29.62
N SER A 276 -4.14 -14.27 30.17
CA SER A 276 -5.37 -13.82 29.48
C SER A 276 -5.29 -12.34 29.13
N ASP A 277 -4.76 -11.51 30.04
CA ASP A 277 -4.56 -10.08 29.79
C ASP A 277 -3.56 -9.82 28.67
N TYR A 278 -2.43 -10.54 28.66
CA TYR A 278 -1.44 -10.42 27.59
C TYR A 278 -2.00 -10.85 26.24
N VAL A 279 -2.80 -11.92 26.19
CA VAL A 279 -3.47 -12.36 24.95
C VAL A 279 -4.46 -11.29 24.48
N ARG A 280 -5.24 -10.71 25.40
CA ARG A 280 -6.22 -9.65 25.07
C ARG A 280 -5.55 -8.40 24.51
N LEU A 281 -4.45 -7.97 25.13
CA LEU A 281 -3.63 -6.87 24.65
C LEU A 281 -3.01 -7.23 23.29
N GLY A 282 -2.23 -8.31 23.21
CA GLY A 282 -1.43 -8.67 22.03
C GLY A 282 -2.26 -8.93 20.77
N LEU A 283 -3.43 -9.57 20.91
CA LEU A 283 -4.34 -9.84 19.79
C LEU A 283 -5.43 -8.76 19.62
N VAL A 284 -5.44 -7.76 20.50
CA VAL A 284 -6.44 -6.68 20.56
C VAL A 284 -7.84 -7.27 20.46
N THR A 285 -8.25 -7.97 21.53
CA THR A 285 -9.58 -8.58 21.65
C THR A 285 -10.37 -7.91 22.77
N GLY A 286 -11.68 -7.79 22.61
CA GLY A 286 -12.54 -7.17 23.61
C GLY A 286 -12.58 -7.99 24.90
N GLY A 287 -12.78 -7.32 26.04
CA GLY A 287 -13.09 -8.00 27.29
C GLY A 287 -14.46 -8.63 27.14
N GLY A 288 -14.52 -9.97 27.19
CA GLY A 288 -15.81 -10.67 27.22
C GLY A 288 -16.65 -10.16 28.40
N GLU A 289 -17.96 -10.40 28.38
CA GLU A 289 -18.81 -10.27 29.56
C GLU A 289 -18.38 -11.34 30.58
N THR A 290 -17.25 -11.13 31.25
CA THR A 290 -16.89 -11.93 32.42
C THR A 290 -17.79 -11.44 33.54
N ALA A 291 -18.66 -12.33 34.02
CA ALA A 291 -19.40 -12.10 35.25
C ALA A 291 -18.42 -11.69 36.38
N PRO A 292 -18.77 -10.72 37.23
CA PRO A 292 -17.92 -10.32 38.35
C PRO A 292 -17.54 -11.56 39.19
N GLY A 293 -16.24 -11.83 39.34
CA GLY A 293 -15.73 -12.96 40.14
C GLY A 293 -15.32 -14.22 39.38
N SER A 294 -15.42 -14.25 38.04
CA SER A 294 -14.82 -15.32 37.21
C SER A 294 -13.36 -14.97 36.89
N GLU A 295 -12.43 -15.93 37.03
CA GLU A 295 -11.13 -15.83 36.34
C GLU A 295 -11.41 -15.54 34.85
N ALA A 296 -10.76 -14.52 34.29
CA ALA A 296 -11.02 -14.10 32.93
C ALA A 296 -10.55 -15.19 31.96
N SER A 297 -11.50 -15.98 31.45
CA SER A 297 -11.23 -17.02 30.46
C SER A 297 -10.44 -16.47 29.27
N LEU A 298 -9.60 -17.31 28.67
CA LEU A 298 -8.87 -16.94 27.46
C LEU A 298 -9.85 -16.55 26.36
N PRO A 299 -9.53 -15.52 25.53
CA PRO A 299 -10.44 -15.07 24.47
C PRO A 299 -10.59 -16.09 23.33
N TYR A 300 -9.66 -17.05 23.22
CA TYR A 300 -9.69 -18.13 22.24
C TYR A 300 -9.37 -19.47 22.92
N GLY A 301 -9.62 -20.58 22.22
CA GLY A 301 -9.32 -21.91 22.72
C GLY A 301 -7.84 -22.10 23.06
N GLU A 302 -7.55 -22.82 24.14
CA GLU A 302 -6.19 -23.01 24.67
C GLU A 302 -5.20 -23.54 23.63
N GLN A 303 -5.62 -24.51 22.81
CA GLN A 303 -4.76 -25.10 21.78
C GLN A 303 -4.33 -24.08 20.72
N HIS A 304 -5.21 -23.14 20.36
CA HIS A 304 -4.88 -22.08 19.41
C HIS A 304 -3.86 -21.09 20.00
N LEU A 305 -3.87 -20.93 21.32
CA LEU A 305 -2.99 -20.01 22.03
C LEU A 305 -1.73 -20.69 22.57
N ALA A 306 -1.49 -21.97 22.30
CA ALA A 306 -0.44 -22.74 22.98
C ALA A 306 0.97 -22.14 22.85
N ASP A 307 1.26 -21.50 21.72
CA ASP A 307 2.55 -20.87 21.41
C ASP A 307 2.49 -19.33 21.38
N PHE A 308 1.48 -18.74 22.04
CA PHE A 308 1.26 -17.30 22.04
C PHE A 308 2.51 -16.51 22.44
N GLU A 309 3.16 -16.87 23.54
CA GLU A 309 4.34 -16.17 24.04
C GLU A 309 5.50 -16.23 23.05
N GLN A 310 5.71 -17.38 22.40
CA GLN A 310 6.77 -17.54 21.41
C GLN A 310 6.47 -16.74 20.12
N GLN A 311 5.21 -16.69 19.71
CA GLN A 311 4.82 -16.05 18.46
C GLN A 311 4.63 -14.54 18.56
N PHE A 312 4.12 -14.03 19.69
CA PHE A 312 3.66 -12.65 19.80
C PHE A 312 4.47 -11.82 20.80
N CYS A 313 5.16 -12.43 21.77
CA CYS A 313 5.93 -11.69 22.78
C CYS A 313 7.41 -11.53 22.39
N TYR A 314 7.97 -10.35 22.65
CA TYR A 314 9.41 -10.09 22.64
C TYR A 314 9.86 -9.72 24.05
N ASP A 315 10.42 -10.73 24.74
CA ASP A 315 10.66 -10.74 26.18
C ASP A 315 12.10 -10.42 26.60
N ARG A 316 12.86 -9.71 25.75
CA ARG A 316 14.24 -9.33 26.04
C ARG A 316 14.41 -8.59 27.38
N PHE A 317 13.39 -7.84 27.78
CA PHE A 317 13.38 -7.03 29.00
C PHE A 317 12.38 -7.56 30.06
N TRP A 318 11.87 -8.78 29.86
CA TRP A 318 10.97 -9.44 30.79
C TRP A 318 11.77 -10.16 31.90
N VAL A 319 12.48 -9.36 32.68
CA VAL A 319 13.39 -9.79 33.76
C VAL A 319 13.34 -8.80 34.93
N ASP A 320 13.77 -9.22 36.12
CA ASP A 320 13.77 -8.40 37.35
C ASP A 320 14.93 -7.38 37.44
N SER A 321 15.63 -7.12 36.34
CA SER A 321 16.82 -6.27 36.34
C SER A 321 16.96 -5.45 35.05
N GLY A 322 17.85 -4.45 35.07
CA GLY A 322 18.07 -3.54 33.95
C GLY A 322 17.34 -2.21 34.11
N ALA A 323 17.43 -1.35 33.08
CA ALA A 323 16.89 0.01 33.16
C ALA A 323 15.35 0.06 33.09
N ALA A 324 14.74 -0.83 32.30
CA ALA A 324 13.29 -1.03 32.24
C ALA A 324 12.97 -2.51 32.49
N PRO A 325 13.00 -2.96 33.76
CA PRO A 325 12.64 -4.33 34.12
C PRO A 325 11.16 -4.58 33.82
N ASN A 326 10.76 -5.86 33.78
CA ASN A 326 9.37 -6.28 33.58
C ASN A 326 8.68 -5.59 32.37
N THR A 327 9.45 -5.33 31.31
CA THR A 327 8.93 -4.73 30.07
C THR A 327 8.71 -5.81 29.02
N ARG A 328 7.48 -5.90 28.51
CA ARG A 328 7.09 -6.85 27.47
C ARG A 328 6.57 -6.12 26.24
N TYR A 329 7.10 -6.50 25.09
CA TYR A 329 6.60 -6.07 23.80
C TYR A 329 5.73 -7.18 23.21
N LEU A 330 4.58 -6.82 22.65
CA LEU A 330 3.62 -7.70 21.99
C LEU A 330 3.47 -7.23 20.55
N CYS A 331 3.49 -8.12 19.57
CA CYS A 331 3.22 -7.76 18.18
C CYS A 331 2.47 -8.87 17.45
N SER A 332 1.33 -8.51 16.83
CA SER A 332 0.45 -9.39 16.05
C SER A 332 0.33 -8.98 14.58
N GLY A 333 1.22 -8.11 14.10
CA GLY A 333 1.09 -7.44 12.81
C GLY A 333 0.10 -6.27 12.88
N LEU A 334 -1.16 -6.53 13.27
CA LEU A 334 -2.16 -5.49 13.47
C LEU A 334 -1.77 -4.51 14.59
N SER A 335 -1.22 -5.04 15.70
CA SER A 335 -0.81 -4.22 16.83
C SER A 335 0.66 -4.38 17.19
N MET A 336 1.23 -3.33 17.77
CA MET A 336 2.49 -3.37 18.50
C MET A 336 2.32 -2.67 19.85
N ILE A 337 2.34 -3.44 20.93
CA ILE A 337 2.05 -2.94 22.28
C ILE A 337 3.26 -3.14 23.16
N VAL A 338 3.61 -2.13 23.94
CA VAL A 338 4.61 -2.24 24.99
C VAL A 338 3.94 -2.02 26.35
N VAL A 339 4.17 -2.94 27.27
CA VAL A 339 3.70 -2.86 28.66
C VAL A 339 4.92 -2.84 29.56
N GLY A 340 4.92 -1.97 30.55
CA GLY A 340 6.02 -1.88 31.51
C GLY A 340 5.61 -1.17 32.78
N ASP A 341 6.57 -1.15 33.69
CA ASP A 341 6.39 -0.69 35.07
C ASP A 341 6.37 0.84 35.14
N GLU A 342 5.28 1.40 35.69
CA GLU A 342 5.14 2.83 35.95
C GLU A 342 6.23 3.36 36.90
N GLN A 343 6.75 2.54 37.81
CA GLN A 343 7.79 2.96 38.74
C GLN A 343 9.17 3.07 38.07
N SER A 344 9.35 2.49 36.88
CA SER A 344 10.60 2.60 36.13
C SER A 344 10.75 3.99 35.50
N THR A 345 11.72 4.76 35.98
CA THR A 345 12.07 6.07 35.43
C THR A 345 12.49 6.00 33.95
N PHE A 346 13.22 4.96 33.56
CA PHE A 346 13.62 4.75 32.17
C PHE A 346 12.43 4.33 31.30
N TYR A 347 11.48 3.54 31.81
CA TYR A 347 10.29 3.17 31.05
C TYR A 347 9.45 4.41 30.68
N ARG A 348 9.24 5.31 31.64
CA ARG A 348 8.45 6.56 31.48
C ARG A 348 9.16 7.70 30.78
N CYS A 349 10.49 7.66 30.65
CA CYS A 349 11.24 8.81 30.19
C CYS A 349 10.91 9.17 28.73
N SER A 350 10.36 10.37 28.54
CA SER A 350 9.96 10.93 27.23
C SER A 350 11.12 11.36 26.33
N ASP A 351 12.33 11.47 26.89
CA ASP A 351 13.49 11.98 26.16
C ASP A 351 14.48 10.89 25.76
N ARG A 352 14.68 9.89 26.63
CA ARG A 352 15.72 8.84 26.47
C ARG A 352 15.22 7.42 26.72
N GLY A 353 14.02 7.29 27.24
CA GLY A 353 13.45 6.05 27.73
C GLY A 353 12.67 5.25 26.70
N VAL A 354 11.93 4.25 27.19
CA VAL A 354 11.04 3.42 26.37
C VAL A 354 9.92 4.26 25.76
N LEU A 355 9.37 5.23 26.50
CA LEU A 355 8.37 6.15 25.95
C LEU A 355 8.93 6.98 24.77
N ALA A 356 10.17 7.45 24.86
CA ALA A 356 10.83 8.13 23.74
C ALA A 356 10.97 7.17 22.54
N GLN A 357 11.51 5.97 22.76
CA GLN A 357 11.69 4.95 21.70
C GLN A 357 10.35 4.58 21.05
N PHE A 358 9.27 4.46 21.85
CA PHE A 358 7.92 4.18 21.38
C PHE A 358 7.41 5.22 20.37
N ARG A 359 7.54 6.50 20.70
CA ARG A 359 7.05 7.61 19.87
C ARG A 359 7.93 7.89 18.64
N HIS A 360 9.16 7.40 18.67
CA HIS A 360 10.18 7.65 17.64
C HIS A 360 10.48 6.37 16.86
N GLN A 361 11.52 5.64 17.26
CA GLN A 361 12.06 4.47 16.55
C GLN A 361 11.01 3.37 16.31
N HIS A 362 10.20 3.05 17.33
CA HIS A 362 9.18 2.00 17.22
C HIS A 362 8.00 2.44 16.35
N PHE A 363 7.62 3.72 16.38
CA PHE A 363 6.62 4.25 15.47
C PHE A 363 7.08 4.16 14.02
N LEU A 364 8.31 4.60 13.74
CA LEU A 364 8.84 4.62 12.38
C LEU A 364 9.00 3.22 11.77
N LEU A 365 9.47 2.23 12.53
CA LEU A 365 9.53 0.85 12.01
C LEU A 365 8.12 0.28 11.75
N PHE A 366 7.13 0.62 12.58
CA PHE A 366 5.75 0.18 12.41
C PHE A 366 5.10 0.85 11.18
N LEU A 367 5.38 2.14 10.98
CA LEU A 367 4.98 2.91 9.81
C LEU A 367 5.58 2.34 8.53
N ILE A 368 6.88 2.03 8.51
CA ILE A 368 7.55 1.42 7.34
C ILE A 368 6.89 0.09 6.97
N ALA A 369 6.67 -0.80 7.94
CA ALA A 369 6.11 -2.12 7.70
C ALA A 369 4.67 -2.04 7.11
N HIS A 370 3.82 -1.18 7.68
CA HIS A 370 2.45 -0.98 7.20
C HIS A 370 2.39 -0.25 5.86
N PHE A 371 3.28 0.71 5.63
CA PHE A 371 3.41 1.36 4.33
C PHE A 371 3.78 0.37 3.22
N GLN A 372 4.76 -0.50 3.47
CA GLN A 372 5.17 -1.53 2.51
C GLN A 372 4.01 -2.48 2.18
N LYS A 373 3.32 -3.00 3.19
CA LYS A 373 2.15 -3.85 3.01
C LYS A 373 1.04 -3.16 2.24
N ALA A 374 0.65 -1.95 2.66
CA ALA A 374 -0.42 -1.20 2.03
C ALA A 374 -0.10 -0.88 0.55
N THR A 375 1.16 -0.58 0.23
CA THR A 375 1.60 -0.34 -1.15
C THR A 375 1.46 -1.59 -2.02
N LEU A 376 1.84 -2.75 -1.50
CA LEU A 376 1.69 -4.01 -2.22
C LEU A 376 0.22 -4.37 -2.46
N LEU A 377 -0.64 -4.22 -1.46
CA LEU A 377 -2.07 -4.47 -1.59
C LEU A 377 -2.74 -3.48 -2.57
N MET A 378 -2.36 -2.20 -2.51
CA MET A 378 -2.79 -1.19 -3.47
C MET A 378 -2.40 -1.56 -4.91
N MET A 379 -1.15 -2.01 -5.12
CA MET A 379 -0.69 -2.44 -6.45
C MET A 379 -1.43 -3.69 -6.93
N SER A 380 -1.70 -4.66 -6.04
CA SER A 380 -2.49 -5.85 -6.37
C SER A 380 -3.90 -5.47 -6.83
N ASP A 381 -4.57 -4.59 -6.09
CA ASP A 381 -5.90 -4.07 -6.42
C ASP A 381 -5.91 -3.31 -7.77
N GLN A 382 -4.89 -2.48 -8.03
CA GLN A 382 -4.74 -1.78 -9.31
C GLN A 382 -4.64 -2.74 -10.51
N LEU A 383 -3.93 -3.86 -10.37
CA LEU A 383 -3.82 -4.86 -11.44
C LEU A 383 -5.15 -5.58 -11.67
N ALA A 384 -5.87 -5.91 -10.59
CA ALA A 384 -7.19 -6.52 -10.67
C ALA A 384 -8.20 -5.58 -11.34
N GLU A 385 -8.19 -4.29 -10.99
CA GLU A 385 -9.03 -3.26 -11.61
C GLU A 385 -8.74 -3.12 -13.11
N ALA A 386 -7.45 -3.07 -13.50
CA ALA A 386 -7.04 -2.98 -14.90
C ALA A 386 -7.52 -4.20 -15.71
N LEU A 387 -7.51 -5.40 -15.10
CA LEU A 387 -8.00 -6.62 -15.73
C LEU A 387 -9.53 -6.65 -15.84
N ALA A 388 -10.25 -6.17 -14.82
CA ALA A 388 -11.72 -6.17 -14.80
C ALA A 388 -12.34 -5.32 -15.92
N VAL A 389 -11.65 -4.27 -16.36
CA VAL A 389 -12.11 -3.38 -17.44
C VAL A 389 -11.59 -3.78 -18.83
N LEU A 390 -10.78 -4.84 -18.93
CA LEU A 390 -10.19 -5.28 -20.18
C LEU A 390 -11.22 -5.98 -21.08
N ASP A 391 -11.44 -5.40 -22.25
CA ASP A 391 -12.17 -6.03 -23.35
C ASP A 391 -11.22 -6.33 -24.52
N ILE A 392 -10.91 -7.61 -24.71
CA ILE A 392 -9.98 -8.08 -25.76
C ILE A 392 -10.49 -7.81 -27.18
N THR A 393 -11.80 -7.60 -27.37
CA THR A 393 -12.40 -7.36 -28.68
C THR A 393 -12.19 -5.92 -29.15
N ARG A 394 -11.93 -4.99 -28.22
CA ARG A 394 -11.77 -3.56 -28.51
C ARG A 394 -10.29 -3.15 -28.48
N PRO A 395 -9.70 -2.72 -29.62
CA PRO A 395 -8.29 -2.32 -29.67
C PRO A 395 -7.90 -1.21 -28.69
N GLU A 396 -8.80 -0.23 -28.46
CA GLU A 396 -8.55 0.86 -27.50
C GLU A 396 -8.50 0.36 -26.04
N SER A 397 -9.30 -0.65 -25.70
CA SER A 397 -9.25 -1.28 -24.37
C SER A 397 -7.90 -1.95 -24.14
N VAL A 398 -7.40 -2.69 -25.13
CA VAL A 398 -6.07 -3.35 -25.06
C VAL A 398 -4.95 -2.32 -24.96
N LYS A 399 -5.03 -1.20 -25.70
CA LYS A 399 -4.04 -0.11 -25.62
C LYS A 399 -4.02 0.52 -24.22
N ARG A 400 -5.20 0.78 -23.64
CA ARG A 400 -5.31 1.33 -22.27
C ARG A 400 -4.71 0.37 -21.24
N PHE A 401 -5.10 -0.89 -21.29
CA PHE A 401 -4.57 -1.94 -20.42
C PHE A 401 -3.04 -2.05 -20.53
N LYS A 402 -2.49 -2.06 -21.76
CA LYS A 402 -1.02 -2.05 -21.97
C LYS A 402 -0.33 -0.86 -21.30
N ARG A 403 -0.95 0.33 -21.35
CA ARG A 403 -0.41 1.54 -20.73
C ARG A 403 -0.47 1.46 -19.21
N GLU A 404 -1.57 0.96 -18.65
CA GLU A 404 -1.77 0.79 -17.22
C GLU A 404 -0.78 -0.21 -16.64
N ILE A 405 -0.65 -1.42 -17.21
CA ILE A 405 0.31 -2.44 -16.74
C ILE A 405 1.75 -1.93 -16.79
N ARG A 406 2.15 -1.23 -17.87
CA ARG A 406 3.49 -0.62 -17.95
C ARG A 406 3.70 0.44 -16.87
N SER A 407 2.70 1.27 -16.61
CA SER A 407 2.75 2.27 -15.54
C SER A 407 2.89 1.60 -14.17
N SER A 408 2.07 0.58 -13.88
CA SER A 408 2.13 -0.18 -12.64
C SER A 408 3.48 -0.89 -12.46
N TYR A 409 4.06 -1.45 -13.54
CA TYR A 409 5.39 -2.06 -13.49
C TYR A 409 6.49 -1.04 -13.16
N VAL A 410 6.47 0.15 -13.78
CA VAL A 410 7.42 1.22 -13.45
C VAL A 410 7.25 1.69 -12.00
N SER A 411 6.01 1.85 -11.53
CA SER A 411 5.73 2.19 -10.12
C SER A 411 6.20 1.11 -9.16
N PHE A 412 6.02 -0.17 -9.49
CA PHE A 412 6.51 -1.29 -8.70
C PHE A 412 8.04 -1.31 -8.62
N LEU A 413 8.75 -1.12 -9.75
CA LEU A 413 10.21 -1.00 -9.74
C LEU A 413 10.68 0.19 -8.88
N ALA A 414 10.02 1.34 -8.99
CA ALA A 414 10.34 2.49 -8.17
C ALA A 414 10.14 2.20 -6.68
N PHE A 415 9.05 1.51 -6.31
CA PHE A 415 8.80 1.05 -4.95
C PHE A 415 9.87 0.08 -4.46
N THR A 416 10.18 -0.98 -5.21
CA THR A 416 11.21 -1.96 -4.86
C THR A 416 12.57 -1.31 -4.60
N HIS A 417 12.97 -0.34 -5.42
CA HIS A 417 14.28 0.27 -5.28
C HIS A 417 14.35 1.42 -4.25
N ARG A 418 13.21 2.01 -3.86
CA ARG A 418 13.18 3.18 -2.94
C ARG A 418 12.64 2.88 -1.56
N TYR A 419 11.73 1.91 -1.45
CA TYR A 419 10.82 1.77 -0.32
C TYR A 419 10.75 0.34 0.24
N TRP A 420 11.30 -0.64 -0.49
CA TRP A 420 11.33 -2.04 -0.04
C TRP A 420 12.60 -2.32 0.77
N PHE A 421 12.41 -2.63 2.05
CA PHE A 421 13.45 -2.82 3.05
C PHE A 421 13.19 -4.12 3.81
N HIS A 422 14.11 -5.07 3.73
CA HIS A 422 14.07 -6.29 4.55
C HIS A 422 14.61 -6.05 5.96
N GLU A 423 15.53 -5.10 6.09
CA GLU A 423 16.09 -4.67 7.36
C GLU A 423 16.04 -3.14 7.43
N VAL A 424 15.85 -2.60 8.63
CA VAL A 424 15.80 -1.13 8.83
C VAL A 424 16.86 -0.62 9.79
N SER A 425 17.46 -1.49 10.59
CA SER A 425 18.34 -1.16 11.70
C SER A 425 19.26 -2.34 12.02
N GLU A 426 20.49 -2.06 12.47
CA GLU A 426 21.40 -3.05 13.08
C GLU A 426 21.29 -3.08 14.61
N GLN A 427 20.52 -2.17 15.20
CA GLN A 427 20.25 -2.23 16.63
C GLN A 427 19.36 -3.45 16.88
N ALA A 428 19.90 -4.42 17.61
CA ALA A 428 19.26 -5.73 17.80
C ALA A 428 17.80 -5.65 18.28
N HIS A 429 17.44 -4.66 19.08
CA HIS A 429 16.05 -4.47 19.53
C HIS A 429 15.13 -4.02 18.40
N VAL A 430 15.48 -2.92 17.71
CA VAL A 430 14.71 -2.35 16.59
C VAL A 430 14.60 -3.36 15.45
N LYS A 431 15.70 -4.06 15.13
CA LYS A 431 15.74 -5.14 14.14
C LYS A 431 14.76 -6.26 14.48
N ALA A 432 14.76 -6.73 15.72
CA ALA A 432 13.87 -7.79 16.16
C ALA A 432 12.39 -7.39 16.11
N LEU A 433 12.04 -6.17 16.54
CA LEU A 433 10.66 -5.67 16.47
C LEU A 433 10.18 -5.51 15.03
N PHE A 434 11.03 -5.01 14.13
CA PHE A 434 10.69 -4.89 12.71
C PHE A 434 10.43 -6.26 12.08
N HIS A 435 11.32 -7.24 12.27
CA HIS A 435 11.11 -8.61 11.77
C HIS A 435 9.86 -9.27 12.36
N LEU A 436 9.58 -9.05 13.65
CA LEU A 436 8.38 -9.58 14.27
C LEU A 436 7.11 -9.00 13.61
N CYS A 437 7.12 -7.70 13.34
CA CYS A 437 6.02 -7.01 12.66
C CYS A 437 5.84 -7.49 11.21
N THR A 438 6.91 -7.48 10.39
CA THR A 438 6.83 -7.86 8.97
C THR A 438 6.48 -9.34 8.77
N ARG A 439 6.94 -10.23 9.66
CA ARG A 439 6.55 -11.65 9.66
C ARG A 439 5.04 -11.82 9.85
N HIS A 440 4.45 -11.16 10.84
CA HIS A 440 3.01 -11.24 11.10
C HIS A 440 2.19 -10.55 10.00
N LEU A 441 2.73 -9.51 9.38
CA LEU A 441 2.13 -8.85 8.22
C LEU A 441 2.30 -9.64 6.91
N GLN A 442 3.14 -10.68 6.89
CA GLN A 442 3.47 -11.52 5.74
C GLN A 442 3.93 -10.71 4.52
N THR A 443 4.66 -9.62 4.74
CA THR A 443 5.01 -8.65 3.69
C THR A 443 5.79 -9.29 2.54
N ASP A 444 6.73 -10.20 2.84
CA ASP A 444 7.52 -10.89 1.81
C ASP A 444 6.65 -11.78 0.90
N SER A 445 5.67 -12.49 1.47
CA SER A 445 4.74 -13.33 0.69
C SER A 445 3.90 -12.50 -0.26
N VAL A 446 3.37 -11.37 0.21
CA VAL A 446 2.58 -10.45 -0.62
C VAL A 446 3.47 -9.82 -1.70
N TYR A 447 4.72 -9.51 -1.38
CA TYR A 447 5.67 -8.96 -2.34
C TYR A 447 5.92 -9.92 -3.50
N ASP A 448 6.19 -11.19 -3.20
CA ASP A 448 6.45 -12.20 -4.23
C ASP A 448 5.22 -12.45 -5.11
N GLU A 449 4.01 -12.49 -4.53
CA GLU A 449 2.76 -12.61 -5.27
C GLU A 449 2.54 -11.44 -6.24
N VAL A 450 2.70 -10.20 -5.78
CA VAL A 450 2.54 -9.00 -6.62
C VAL A 450 3.60 -8.96 -7.73
N LYS A 451 4.84 -9.31 -7.39
CA LYS A 451 5.96 -9.36 -8.35
C LYS A 451 5.71 -10.38 -9.46
N GLU A 452 5.21 -11.57 -9.14
CA GLU A 452 4.85 -12.60 -10.10
C GLU A 452 3.71 -12.13 -11.01
N ARG A 453 2.61 -11.65 -10.42
CA ARG A 453 1.44 -11.14 -11.17
C ARG A 453 1.80 -10.06 -12.18
N ILE A 454 2.60 -9.06 -11.79
CA ILE A 454 3.00 -7.99 -12.70
C ILE A 454 3.89 -8.53 -13.83
N ARG A 455 4.82 -9.45 -13.52
CA ARG A 455 5.71 -10.06 -14.52
C ARG A 455 4.93 -10.87 -15.54
N ASP A 456 3.94 -11.64 -15.10
CA ASP A 456 3.10 -12.45 -15.98
C ASP A 456 2.28 -11.57 -16.92
N MET A 457 1.65 -10.53 -16.38
CA MET A 457 0.90 -9.57 -17.18
C MET A 457 1.80 -8.86 -18.20
N ASN A 458 3.00 -8.41 -17.81
CA ASN A 458 3.91 -7.76 -18.74
C ASN A 458 4.41 -8.71 -19.83
N SER A 459 4.77 -9.94 -19.47
CA SER A 459 5.23 -10.97 -20.42
C SER A 459 4.14 -11.34 -21.44
N TYR A 460 2.88 -11.44 -21.00
CA TYR A 460 1.74 -11.65 -21.88
C TYR A 460 1.60 -10.51 -22.91
N LEU A 461 1.75 -9.26 -22.49
CA LEU A 461 1.64 -8.10 -23.37
C LEU A 461 2.73 -8.05 -24.44
N ASP A 462 3.95 -8.44 -24.08
CA ASP A 462 5.08 -8.54 -25.01
C ASP A 462 4.83 -9.65 -26.04
N ALA A 463 4.35 -10.81 -25.60
CA ALA A 463 3.97 -11.91 -26.49
C ALA A 463 2.84 -11.54 -27.47
N ASP A 464 1.78 -10.85 -27.01
CA ASP A 464 0.70 -10.36 -27.88
C ASP A 464 1.23 -9.32 -28.89
N SER A 465 2.14 -8.43 -28.47
CA SER A 465 2.75 -7.45 -29.36
C SER A 465 3.54 -8.13 -30.49
N LEU A 466 4.38 -9.11 -30.15
CA LEU A 466 5.14 -9.89 -31.11
C LEU A 466 4.23 -10.64 -32.09
N ARG A 467 3.14 -11.26 -31.60
CA ARG A 467 2.16 -11.96 -32.45
C ARG A 467 1.48 -11.01 -33.44
N ARG A 468 1.09 -9.82 -33.01
CA ARG A 468 0.47 -8.81 -33.91
C ARG A 468 1.46 -8.26 -34.93
N GLN A 469 2.71 -8.03 -34.54
CA GLN A 469 3.76 -7.60 -35.47
C GLN A 469 4.02 -8.67 -36.52
N ALA A 470 4.13 -9.95 -36.12
CA ALA A 470 4.26 -11.07 -37.05
C ALA A 470 3.08 -11.13 -38.03
N ASN A 471 1.84 -11.01 -37.54
CA ASN A 471 0.65 -11.00 -38.41
C ASN A 471 0.64 -9.82 -39.40
N THR A 472 1.12 -8.64 -38.98
CA THR A 472 1.20 -7.45 -39.85
C THR A 472 2.26 -7.64 -40.93
N VAL A 473 3.43 -8.16 -40.56
CA VAL A 473 4.49 -8.52 -41.51
C VAL A 473 3.97 -9.56 -42.51
N VAL A 474 3.27 -10.60 -42.05
CA VAL A 474 2.66 -11.60 -42.94
C VAL A 474 1.70 -10.96 -43.94
N ARG A 475 0.82 -10.05 -43.51
CA ARG A 475 -0.11 -9.34 -44.41
C ARG A 475 0.64 -8.47 -45.43
N LEU A 476 1.65 -7.72 -44.98
CA LEU A 476 2.47 -6.91 -45.88
C LEU A 476 3.19 -7.78 -46.91
N THR A 477 3.78 -8.90 -46.48
CA THR A 477 4.44 -9.87 -47.35
C THR A 477 3.49 -10.43 -48.40
N VAL A 478 2.26 -10.81 -48.02
CA VAL A 478 1.24 -11.28 -48.98
C VAL A 478 0.90 -10.20 -50.01
N VAL A 479 0.67 -8.95 -49.58
CA VAL A 479 0.40 -7.84 -50.49
C VAL A 479 1.57 -7.58 -51.43
N THR A 480 2.80 -7.56 -50.92
CA THR A 480 4.02 -7.37 -51.72
C THR A 480 4.23 -8.50 -52.72
N ILE A 481 3.97 -9.76 -52.34
CA ILE A 481 4.07 -10.92 -53.23
C ILE A 481 3.08 -10.80 -54.39
N LEU A 482 1.81 -10.54 -54.08
CA LEU A 482 0.77 -10.39 -55.11
C LEU A 482 1.05 -9.17 -56.01
N GLY A 483 1.49 -8.06 -55.41
CA GLY A 483 1.90 -6.85 -56.12
C GLY A 483 3.11 -7.08 -57.03
N LEU A 484 4.12 -7.84 -56.57
CA LEU A 484 5.31 -8.18 -57.36
C LEU A 484 4.95 -9.06 -58.56
N ILE A 485 4.13 -10.09 -58.36
CA ILE A 485 3.62 -10.94 -59.45
C ILE A 485 2.88 -10.08 -60.48
N GLY A 486 1.97 -9.21 -60.03
CA GLY A 486 1.23 -8.30 -60.90
C GLY A 486 2.15 -7.33 -61.66
N THR A 487 3.12 -6.73 -60.96
CA THR A 487 4.04 -5.74 -61.54
C THR A 487 4.99 -6.37 -62.55
N ILE A 488 5.54 -7.56 -62.29
CA ILE A 488 6.42 -8.25 -63.24
C ILE A 488 5.62 -8.67 -64.48
N THR A 489 4.41 -9.21 -64.28
CA THR A 489 3.58 -9.69 -65.39
C THR A 489 3.10 -8.53 -66.28
N THR A 490 2.67 -7.42 -65.67
CA THR A 490 2.26 -6.21 -66.43
C THR A 490 3.46 -5.48 -67.03
N GLY A 491 4.57 -5.38 -66.30
CA GLY A 491 5.83 -4.81 -66.78
C GLY A 491 6.32 -5.51 -68.04
N PHE A 492 6.22 -6.85 -68.10
CA PHE A 492 6.57 -7.61 -69.31
C PHE A 492 5.77 -7.19 -70.54
N LEU A 493 4.47 -6.93 -70.39
CA LEU A 493 3.63 -6.44 -71.49
C LEU A 493 3.88 -4.96 -71.83
N GLY A 494 4.33 -4.17 -70.86
CA GLY A 494 4.65 -2.74 -71.04
C GLY A 494 6.04 -2.47 -71.64
N MET A 495 6.89 -3.49 -71.76
CA MET A 495 8.21 -3.34 -72.38
C MET A 495 8.08 -3.20 -73.91
N ASN A 496 8.52 -2.05 -74.44
CA ASN A 496 8.52 -1.74 -75.87
C ASN A 496 9.54 -2.57 -76.71
N LEU A 497 10.09 -3.63 -76.12
CA LEU A 497 11.07 -4.56 -76.73
C LEU A 497 10.39 -5.70 -77.50
N ILE A 498 9.12 -5.97 -77.20
CA ILE A 498 8.32 -6.96 -77.88
C ILE A 498 7.24 -6.15 -78.59
N ALA A 499 7.18 -6.18 -79.92
CA ALA A 499 6.10 -5.54 -80.70
C ALA A 499 4.74 -6.25 -80.50
N ALA A 500 4.44 -6.66 -79.27
CA ALA A 500 3.21 -7.31 -78.86
C ALA A 500 2.01 -6.36 -78.97
N ALA A 501 2.24 -5.05 -79.13
CA ALA A 501 1.20 -4.04 -79.35
C ALA A 501 0.47 -4.17 -80.70
N ASP A 502 1.00 -4.94 -81.67
CA ASP A 502 0.39 -5.22 -82.98
C ASP A 502 -0.03 -6.70 -83.15
N ALA A 503 0.19 -7.55 -82.14
CA ALA A 503 -0.14 -8.98 -82.20
C ALA A 503 -1.65 -9.26 -82.02
N PRO A 504 -2.20 -10.37 -82.57
CA PRO A 504 -3.59 -10.77 -82.33
C PRO A 504 -3.90 -10.89 -80.83
N LEU A 505 -5.11 -10.51 -80.43
CA LEU A 505 -5.56 -10.44 -79.03
C LEU A 505 -5.34 -11.77 -78.28
N ILE A 506 -5.50 -12.90 -78.99
CA ILE A 506 -5.27 -14.27 -78.49
C ILE A 506 -3.80 -14.54 -78.16
N LEU A 507 -2.86 -14.03 -78.96
CA LEU A 507 -1.43 -14.27 -78.72
C LEU A 507 -0.95 -13.45 -77.51
N ARG A 508 -1.49 -12.25 -77.31
CA ARG A 508 -1.21 -11.42 -76.13
C ARG A 508 -1.73 -12.05 -74.85
N THR A 509 -2.94 -12.60 -74.88
CA THR A 509 -3.53 -13.28 -73.70
C THR A 509 -2.77 -14.57 -73.36
N LEU A 510 -2.34 -15.35 -74.35
CA LEU A 510 -1.50 -16.53 -74.12
C LEU A 510 -0.12 -16.17 -73.55
N ALA A 511 0.55 -15.15 -74.11
CA ALA A 511 1.83 -14.67 -73.59
C ALA A 511 1.70 -14.14 -72.16
N PHE A 512 0.65 -13.38 -71.88
CA PHE A 512 0.33 -12.91 -70.53
C PHE A 512 0.13 -14.06 -69.55
N LEU A 513 -0.70 -15.06 -69.89
CA LEU A 513 -0.94 -16.23 -69.04
C LEU A 513 0.35 -17.04 -68.81
N ALA A 514 1.19 -17.19 -69.83
CA ALA A 514 2.47 -17.88 -69.70
C ALA A 514 3.43 -17.16 -68.73
N VAL A 515 3.57 -15.84 -68.86
CA VAL A 515 4.41 -15.04 -67.94
C VAL A 515 3.80 -15.01 -66.53
N LEU A 516 2.49 -14.90 -66.41
CA LEU A 516 1.80 -14.95 -65.11
C LEU A 516 2.04 -16.30 -64.41
N MET A 517 1.89 -17.41 -65.12
CA MET A 517 2.13 -18.74 -64.57
C MET A 517 3.59 -18.95 -64.18
N LEU A 518 4.53 -18.48 -65.01
CA LEU A 518 5.96 -18.58 -64.74
C LEU A 518 6.36 -17.73 -63.52
N THR A 519 5.88 -16.48 -63.44
CA THR A 519 6.15 -15.58 -62.32
C THR A 519 5.50 -16.08 -61.03
N LEU A 520 4.28 -16.61 -61.10
CA LEU A 520 3.62 -17.25 -59.96
C LEU A 520 4.40 -18.47 -59.47
N ALA A 521 4.79 -19.37 -60.39
CA ALA A 521 5.57 -20.57 -60.05
C ALA A 521 6.93 -20.21 -59.44
N LEU A 522 7.64 -19.23 -60.03
CA LEU A 522 8.92 -18.75 -59.51
C LEU A 522 8.74 -18.13 -58.12
N THR A 523 7.73 -17.27 -57.94
CA THR A 523 7.49 -16.60 -56.66
C THR A 523 7.12 -17.58 -55.56
N LEU A 524 6.23 -18.55 -55.84
CA LEU A 524 5.89 -19.63 -54.90
C LEU A 524 7.11 -20.50 -54.57
N TYR A 525 7.95 -20.80 -55.56
CA TYR A 525 9.19 -21.55 -55.36
C TYR A 525 10.19 -20.79 -54.47
N THR A 526 10.35 -19.49 -54.70
CA THR A 526 11.18 -18.62 -53.85
C THR A 526 10.64 -18.56 -52.42
N ILE A 527 9.33 -18.45 -52.22
CA ILE A 527 8.70 -18.46 -50.89
C ILE A 527 8.95 -19.79 -50.17
N ALA A 528 8.76 -20.92 -50.86
CA ALA A 528 9.00 -22.25 -50.28
C ALA A 528 10.46 -22.44 -49.82
N LYS A 529 11.41 -21.73 -50.44
CA LYS A 529 12.83 -21.73 -50.08
C LYS A 529 13.28 -20.51 -49.27
N SER A 530 12.37 -19.61 -48.90
CA SER A 530 12.68 -18.30 -48.30
C SER A 530 13.52 -18.38 -47.02
N LYS A 531 13.25 -19.37 -46.15
CA LYS A 531 14.05 -19.61 -44.94
C LYS A 531 15.52 -19.87 -45.27
N ARG A 532 15.80 -20.76 -46.22
CA ARG A 532 17.17 -21.09 -46.64
C ARG A 532 17.86 -19.92 -47.35
N LEU A 533 17.10 -19.11 -48.08
CA LEU A 533 17.61 -17.88 -48.71
C LEU A 533 17.97 -16.82 -47.65
N SER A 534 17.16 -16.69 -46.59
CA SER A 534 17.46 -15.79 -45.46
C SER A 534 18.71 -16.23 -44.71
N ASP A 535 18.80 -17.51 -44.35
CA ASP A 535 19.97 -18.08 -43.67
C ASP A 535 21.26 -17.88 -44.51
N PHE A 536 21.14 -17.96 -45.84
CA PHE A 536 22.24 -17.68 -46.75
C PHE A 536 22.65 -16.20 -46.79
N LEU A 537 21.69 -15.27 -46.78
CA LEU A 537 21.98 -13.83 -46.77
C LEU A 537 22.73 -13.42 -45.50
N ASP A 538 22.36 -13.97 -44.34
CA ASP A 538 23.07 -13.74 -43.08
C ASP A 538 24.55 -14.17 -43.18
N ILE A 539 24.80 -15.33 -43.80
CA ILE A 539 26.17 -15.86 -44.00
C ILE A 539 26.94 -15.06 -45.07
N VAL A 540 26.27 -14.53 -46.08
CA VAL A 540 26.88 -13.66 -47.08
C VAL A 540 27.27 -12.31 -46.47
N SER A 541 26.51 -11.83 -45.49
CA SER A 541 26.81 -10.59 -44.75
C SER A 541 27.98 -10.73 -43.78
N ASP A 542 28.35 -11.96 -43.39
CA ASP A 542 29.53 -12.21 -42.56
C ASP A 542 30.83 -12.07 -43.38
N GLU A 543 31.65 -11.08 -43.04
CA GLU A 543 32.92 -10.77 -43.71
C GLU A 543 34.00 -11.84 -43.45
N ARG A 544 33.81 -12.72 -42.47
CA ARG A 544 34.78 -13.77 -42.09
C ARG A 544 34.73 -15.02 -42.95
N VAL A 545 33.71 -15.14 -43.81
CA VAL A 545 33.47 -16.34 -44.63
C VAL A 545 34.07 -16.16 -46.03
N SER A 546 34.87 -17.13 -46.48
CA SER A 546 35.51 -17.08 -47.79
C SER A 546 34.48 -17.10 -48.93
N THR A 547 34.79 -16.40 -50.04
CA THR A 547 33.93 -16.31 -51.24
C THR A 547 33.57 -17.69 -51.81
N TRP A 548 34.48 -18.66 -51.71
CA TRP A 548 34.24 -20.03 -52.17
C TRP A 548 33.24 -20.79 -51.27
N ALA A 549 33.26 -20.55 -49.96
CA ALA A 549 32.29 -21.10 -49.03
C ALA A 549 30.89 -20.50 -49.23
N LYS A 550 30.81 -19.19 -49.52
CA LYS A 550 29.56 -18.52 -49.92
C LYS A 550 28.98 -19.14 -51.19
N LEU A 551 29.80 -19.37 -52.22
CA LEU A 551 29.35 -19.96 -53.49
C LEU A 551 28.86 -21.41 -53.35
N LYS A 552 29.55 -22.23 -52.54
CA LYS A 552 29.15 -23.62 -52.24
C LYS A 552 27.82 -23.68 -51.49
N GLN A 553 27.59 -22.78 -50.54
CA GLN A 553 26.32 -22.73 -49.82
C GLN A 553 25.16 -22.22 -50.68
N PHE A 554 25.41 -21.27 -51.59
CA PHE A 554 24.40 -20.84 -52.56
C PHE A 554 23.87 -22.02 -53.38
N VAL A 555 24.76 -22.88 -53.89
CA VAL A 555 24.38 -24.08 -54.64
C VAL A 555 23.63 -25.10 -53.75
N ALA A 556 24.00 -25.21 -52.47
CA ALA A 556 23.36 -26.13 -51.52
C ALA A 556 21.89 -25.80 -51.22
N ILE A 557 21.49 -24.53 -51.32
CA ILE A 557 20.08 -24.09 -51.18
C ILE A 557 19.18 -24.82 -52.19
N TRP A 558 19.70 -25.00 -53.41
CA TRP A 558 18.98 -25.51 -54.57
C TRP A 558 19.07 -27.04 -54.74
N THR A 559 20.10 -27.70 -54.18
CA THR A 559 20.37 -29.14 -54.38
C THR A 559 19.94 -30.04 -53.22
N SER A 560 19.71 -29.50 -52.03
CA SER A 560 19.22 -30.27 -50.87
C SER A 560 17.72 -30.60 -51.01
N ARG A 561 17.41 -31.84 -51.37
CA ARG A 561 16.11 -32.48 -51.12
C ARG A 561 15.94 -32.66 -49.61
N GLY A 562 15.05 -31.87 -49.03
CA GLY A 562 14.42 -32.14 -47.73
C GLY A 562 12.95 -32.37 -48.01
#